data_AF-A0A923U135-F1
#
_entry.id   AF-A0A923U135-F1
#
_cell.length_a   1.000
_cell.length_b   1.000
_cell.length_c   1.000
_cell.angle_alpha   90.00
_cell.angle_beta   90.00
_cell.angle_gamma   90.00
#
_symmetry.space_group_name_H-M   'P 1'
#
loop_
_entity.id
_entity.type
_entity.pdbx_description
1 polymer ?
#
loop_
_entity_poly.entity_id
_entity_poly.type
_entity_poly.pdbx_seq_one_letter_code
_entity_poly.pdbx_strand_id
1 'polypeptide(L)'
;MKLSSKTRIVQWGGGLILMAAFLYPFLKRPPIDKPRLVPAKDPQCESAYRSFYLKDEIEIRIIFGYKDSRPARFVGDRYERAHFIRRLADLNFTRDRLDDDLFTTQIMGPDQKLKTVKLRVAQSSVGPDDVANRQDPYQRYRSSEAERVFLEGLSHADAVFYNGHSRDGGGPDFEPPLCVESTQHVAYAWYRSHRPGLKKMINALNAAPVKPNLIGLFSCSSSGHFAGSVLRASPSGLIATSSLLYYSDALQGLVETLDGLLKQKCQADFHPLGTQLLGFFPKKLKI
;
A
#
# COMPACT_ATOMS: atom_id res chain seq x y z
N MET A 1 -41.56 -44.39 -56.36
CA MET A 1 -40.10 -44.66 -56.32
C MET A 1 -39.70 -44.98 -54.90
N LYS A 2 -39.29 -46.24 -54.63
CA LYS A 2 -38.78 -46.71 -53.33
C LYS A 2 -37.27 -46.43 -53.28
N LEU A 3 -36.79 -45.70 -52.27
CA LEU A 3 -35.36 -45.59 -51.98
C LEU A 3 -35.05 -46.30 -50.67
N SER A 4 -34.11 -47.24 -50.79
CA SER A 4 -33.71 -48.27 -49.84
C SER A 4 -32.65 -47.74 -48.89
N SER A 5 -32.86 -47.91 -47.57
CA SER A 5 -31.87 -47.63 -46.53
C SER A 5 -30.97 -48.85 -46.33
N LYS A 6 -29.67 -48.73 -46.64
CA LYS A 6 -28.64 -49.68 -46.20
C LYS A 6 -27.84 -49.07 -45.06
N THR A 7 -28.05 -49.60 -43.87
CA THR A 7 -27.32 -49.32 -42.64
C THR A 7 -25.96 -50.04 -42.68
N ARG A 8 -24.85 -49.31 -42.55
CA ARG A 8 -23.51 -49.90 -42.28
C ARG A 8 -23.20 -49.72 -40.80
N ILE A 9 -23.05 -50.83 -40.09
CA ILE A 9 -22.52 -50.88 -38.73
C ILE A 9 -21.00 -50.95 -38.85
N VAL A 10 -20.29 -49.93 -38.33
CA VAL A 10 -18.83 -49.91 -38.22
C VAL A 10 -18.47 -50.31 -36.80
N GLN A 11 -17.80 -51.47 -36.67
CA GLN A 11 -17.21 -51.98 -35.44
C GLN A 11 -16.05 -51.06 -34.99
N TRP A 12 -16.25 -50.34 -33.89
CA TRP A 12 -15.19 -49.66 -33.14
C TRP A 12 -14.89 -50.47 -31.88
N GLY A 13 -14.03 -51.48 -31.99
CA GLY A 13 -13.53 -52.25 -30.85
C GLY A 13 -12.02 -52.36 -30.93
N GLY A 14 -11.29 -51.57 -30.13
CA GLY A 14 -9.84 -51.73 -30.03
C GLY A 14 -9.01 -50.52 -29.57
N GLY A 15 -9.61 -49.38 -29.21
CA GLY A 15 -8.86 -48.14 -28.94
C GLY A 15 -8.74 -47.70 -27.47
N LEU A 16 -9.17 -48.52 -26.48
CA LEU A 16 -9.38 -48.04 -25.11
C LEU A 16 -8.36 -48.51 -24.07
N ILE A 17 -7.45 -49.44 -24.41
CA ILE A 17 -6.52 -50.02 -23.41
C ILE A 17 -5.14 -49.34 -23.42
N LEU A 18 -4.73 -48.68 -24.50
CA LEU A 18 -3.40 -48.04 -24.61
C LEU A 18 -3.31 -46.61 -24.01
N MET A 19 -4.44 -45.97 -23.68
CA MET A 19 -4.44 -44.61 -23.07
C MET A 19 -4.18 -44.60 -21.57
N ALA A 20 -4.33 -45.74 -20.87
CA ALA A 20 -4.18 -45.79 -19.41
C ALA A 20 -2.71 -45.73 -18.94
N ALA A 21 -1.76 -46.22 -19.74
CA ALA A 21 -0.35 -46.25 -19.36
C ALA A 21 0.36 -44.89 -19.49
N PHE A 22 -0.11 -44.00 -20.38
CA PHE A 22 0.49 -42.68 -20.58
C PHE A 22 0.03 -41.61 -19.57
N LEU A 23 -1.08 -41.84 -18.85
CA LEU A 23 -1.59 -40.90 -17.84
C LEU A 23 -1.04 -41.17 -16.43
N TYR A 24 -0.41 -42.32 -16.18
CA TYR A 24 0.06 -42.69 -14.85
C TYR A 24 1.13 -41.75 -14.24
N PRO A 25 2.13 -41.22 -14.98
CA PRO A 25 3.08 -40.27 -14.39
C PRO A 25 2.47 -38.88 -14.14
N PHE A 26 1.34 -38.53 -14.76
CA PHE A 26 0.63 -37.26 -14.52
C PHE A 26 -0.39 -37.34 -13.37
N LEU A 27 -0.69 -38.54 -12.86
CA LEU A 27 -1.58 -38.76 -11.71
C LEU A 27 -0.83 -38.81 -10.36
N LYS A 28 0.51 -38.83 -10.37
CA LYS A 28 1.27 -38.59 -9.15
C LYS A 28 1.15 -37.11 -8.80
N ARG A 29 0.15 -36.80 -7.96
CA ARG A 29 0.09 -35.53 -7.25
C ARG A 29 1.49 -35.26 -6.68
N PRO A 30 2.08 -34.07 -6.88
CA PRO A 30 3.33 -33.73 -6.24
C PRO A 30 3.19 -34.03 -4.75
N PRO A 31 4.25 -34.54 -4.08
CA PRO A 31 4.21 -34.78 -2.65
C PRO A 31 3.67 -33.50 -2.00
N ILE A 32 2.58 -33.65 -1.24
CA ILE A 32 2.04 -32.57 -0.44
C ILE A 32 3.21 -32.13 0.43
N ASP A 33 3.75 -30.93 0.15
CA ASP A 33 4.79 -30.34 0.96
C ASP A 33 4.32 -30.46 2.40
N LYS A 34 5.12 -31.16 3.21
CA LYS A 34 4.83 -31.28 4.64
C LYS A 34 4.59 -29.85 5.12
N PRO A 35 3.44 -29.55 5.76
CA PRO A 35 3.16 -28.19 6.20
C PRO A 35 4.38 -27.73 6.98
N ARG A 36 5.09 -26.73 6.44
CA ARG A 36 6.17 -26.08 7.18
C ARG A 36 5.56 -25.75 8.52
N LEU A 37 6.17 -26.23 9.60
CA LEU A 37 5.83 -25.81 10.95
C LEU A 37 5.83 -24.28 10.92
N VAL A 38 4.63 -23.70 10.88
CA VAL A 38 4.46 -22.26 10.94
C VAL A 38 5.01 -21.92 12.33
N PRO A 39 6.05 -21.07 12.43
CA PRO A 39 6.57 -20.66 13.72
C PRO A 39 5.40 -20.24 14.61
N ALA A 40 5.43 -20.62 15.90
CA ALA A 40 4.43 -20.15 16.85
C ALA A 40 4.34 -18.63 16.73
N LYS A 41 3.15 -18.12 16.38
CA LYS A 41 2.94 -16.68 16.13
C LYS A 41 3.33 -15.91 17.39
N ASP A 42 4.10 -14.84 17.20
CA ASP A 42 4.45 -13.92 18.28
C ASP A 42 3.16 -13.42 18.96
N PRO A 43 2.96 -13.67 20.28
CA PRO A 43 1.75 -13.26 20.98
C PRO A 43 1.50 -11.75 20.95
N GLN A 44 2.55 -10.93 20.88
CA GLN A 44 2.42 -9.48 20.78
C GLN A 44 1.87 -9.07 19.42
N CYS A 45 2.38 -9.69 18.36
CA CYS A 45 1.89 -9.52 17.01
C CYS A 45 0.43 -9.95 16.88
N GLU A 46 0.06 -11.12 17.42
CA GLU A 46 -1.31 -11.61 17.36
C GLU A 46 -2.28 -10.69 18.12
N SER A 47 -1.95 -10.30 19.35
CA SER A 47 -2.74 -9.38 20.17
C SER A 47 -3.01 -8.07 19.42
N ALA A 48 -2.00 -7.57 18.73
CA ALA A 48 -2.12 -6.32 18.02
C ALA A 48 -2.93 -6.43 16.71
N TYR A 49 -2.83 -7.54 15.98
CA TYR A 49 -3.75 -7.81 14.89
C TYR A 49 -5.20 -7.96 15.38
N ARG A 50 -5.43 -8.57 16.54
CA ARG A 50 -6.76 -8.63 17.15
C ARG A 50 -7.31 -7.22 17.46
N SER A 51 -6.45 -6.31 17.91
CA SER A 51 -6.81 -4.91 18.12
C SER A 51 -7.10 -4.17 16.79
N PHE A 52 -6.24 -4.35 15.78
CA PHE A 52 -6.41 -3.75 14.45
C PHE A 52 -7.70 -4.21 13.77
N TYR A 53 -7.98 -5.52 13.81
CA TYR A 53 -9.16 -6.14 13.18
C TYR A 53 -10.38 -6.24 14.11
N LEU A 54 -10.47 -5.35 15.12
CA LEU A 54 -11.59 -5.35 16.07
C LEU A 54 -12.92 -4.99 15.39
N LYS A 55 -12.89 -4.06 14.42
CA LYS A 55 -14.05 -3.66 13.62
C LYS A 55 -14.33 -4.69 12.53
N ASP A 56 -15.57 -4.74 12.04
CA ASP A 56 -15.92 -5.56 10.87
C ASP A 56 -15.55 -4.90 9.54
N GLU A 57 -15.41 -3.58 9.55
CA GLU A 57 -14.92 -2.77 8.45
C GLU A 57 -13.62 -2.08 8.85
N ILE A 58 -12.60 -2.25 8.01
CA ILE A 58 -11.27 -1.69 8.19
C ILE A 58 -11.03 -0.66 7.11
N GLU A 59 -10.73 0.57 7.50
CA GLU A 59 -10.41 1.65 6.58
C GLU A 59 -8.90 1.86 6.45
N ILE A 60 -8.40 1.77 5.22
CA ILE A 60 -7.01 2.03 4.86
C ILE A 60 -6.97 3.18 3.87
N ARG A 61 -6.06 4.13 4.05
CA ARG A 61 -5.78 5.17 3.06
C ARG A 61 -4.34 5.09 2.59
N ILE A 62 -4.13 5.05 1.28
CA ILE A 62 -2.82 5.12 0.64
C ILE A 62 -2.77 6.38 -0.22
N ILE A 63 -1.83 7.27 0.07
CA ILE A 63 -1.71 8.54 -0.63
C ILE A 63 -0.31 8.67 -1.23
N PHE A 64 -0.28 8.90 -2.54
CA PHE A 64 0.94 9.23 -3.26
C PHE A 64 1.13 10.75 -3.27
N GLY A 65 2.16 11.23 -2.56
CA GLY A 65 2.55 12.63 -2.49
C GLY A 65 3.23 13.12 -3.77
N TYR A 66 3.53 14.41 -3.86
CA TYR A 66 4.06 14.99 -5.09
C TYR A 66 5.52 14.62 -5.27
N LYS A 67 5.77 13.63 -6.12
CA LYS A 67 7.10 13.04 -6.32
C LYS A 67 7.76 13.55 -7.59
N ASP A 68 8.32 14.75 -7.52
CA ASP A 68 9.15 15.30 -8.58
C ASP A 68 10.58 14.76 -8.54
N SER A 69 11.18 14.61 -9.72
CA SER A 69 12.60 14.37 -9.92
C SER A 69 13.20 15.59 -10.58
N ARG A 70 13.74 16.51 -9.78
CA ARG A 70 14.53 17.64 -10.30
C ARG A 70 16.00 17.20 -10.48
N PRO A 71 16.67 17.57 -11.60
CA PRO A 71 16.22 18.51 -12.63
C PRO A 71 15.40 17.90 -13.78
N ALA A 72 15.15 16.59 -13.79
CA ALA A 72 14.50 15.86 -14.90
C ALA A 72 13.05 16.27 -15.21
N ARG A 73 12.44 17.18 -14.43
CA ARG A 73 11.04 17.65 -14.52
C ARG A 73 9.98 16.55 -14.41
N PHE A 74 10.37 15.29 -14.22
CA PHE A 74 9.44 14.17 -14.12
C PHE A 74 8.71 14.17 -12.77
N VAL A 75 7.43 13.81 -12.78
CA VAL A 75 6.59 13.62 -11.59
C VAL A 75 6.00 12.21 -11.61
N GLY A 76 6.35 11.39 -10.62
CA GLY A 76 6.16 9.94 -10.68
C GLY A 76 4.92 9.36 -9.99
N ASP A 77 4.28 10.13 -9.10
CA ASP A 77 3.23 9.65 -8.19
C ASP A 77 2.01 9.07 -8.91
N ARG A 78 1.61 9.65 -10.05
CA ARG A 78 0.53 9.11 -10.89
C ARG A 78 0.85 7.72 -11.46
N TYR A 79 2.08 7.50 -11.91
CA TYR A 79 2.49 6.22 -12.48
C TYR A 79 2.64 5.15 -11.40
N GLU A 80 3.18 5.53 -10.24
CA GLU A 80 3.23 4.64 -9.08
C GLU A 80 1.84 4.25 -8.61
N ARG A 81 0.88 5.20 -8.53
CA ARG A 81 -0.52 4.87 -8.23
C ARG A 81 -1.11 3.93 -9.27
N ALA A 82 -0.91 4.19 -10.56
CA ALA A 82 -1.43 3.31 -11.62
C ALA A 82 -0.84 1.89 -11.52
N HIS A 83 0.46 1.77 -11.24
CA HIS A 83 1.12 0.48 -11.02
C HIS A 83 0.58 -0.20 -9.75
N PHE A 84 0.45 0.54 -8.65
CA PHE A 84 -0.12 0.05 -7.40
C PHE A 84 -1.53 -0.52 -7.59
N ILE A 85 -2.40 0.20 -8.29
CA ILE A 85 -3.77 -0.25 -8.59
C ILE A 85 -3.78 -1.57 -9.35
N ARG A 86 -2.84 -1.80 -10.27
CA ARG A 86 -2.72 -3.11 -10.95
C ARG A 86 -2.37 -4.23 -9.96
N ARG A 87 -1.51 -3.95 -8.97
CA ARG A 87 -1.13 -4.91 -7.93
C ARG A 87 -2.27 -5.21 -6.94
N LEU A 88 -3.25 -4.31 -6.82
CA LEU A 88 -4.42 -4.55 -5.96
C LEU A 88 -5.27 -5.73 -6.42
N ALA A 89 -5.28 -6.04 -7.72
CA ALA A 89 -5.95 -7.23 -8.25
C ALA A 89 -5.33 -8.53 -7.70
N ASP A 90 -4.00 -8.57 -7.57
CA ASP A 90 -3.28 -9.72 -6.97
C ASP A 90 -3.60 -9.90 -5.48
N LEU A 91 -4.14 -8.86 -4.84
CA LEU A 91 -4.59 -8.85 -3.45
C LEU A 91 -6.12 -8.99 -3.32
N ASN A 92 -6.80 -9.41 -4.40
CA ASN A 92 -8.24 -9.61 -4.49
C ASN A 92 -9.09 -8.36 -4.21
N PHE A 93 -8.54 -7.15 -4.37
CA PHE A 93 -9.38 -5.95 -4.31
C PHE A 93 -10.21 -5.79 -5.57
N THR A 94 -11.46 -5.38 -5.37
CA THR A 94 -12.37 -4.93 -6.41
C THR A 94 -12.52 -3.43 -6.32
N ARG A 95 -12.45 -2.73 -7.45
CA ARG A 95 -12.67 -1.28 -7.51
C ARG A 95 -14.17 -0.97 -7.41
N ASP A 96 -14.52 0.06 -6.66
CA ASP A 96 -15.89 0.58 -6.62
C ASP A 96 -16.31 1.15 -7.98
N ARG A 97 -17.61 1.05 -8.31
CA ARG A 97 -18.13 1.49 -9.63
C ARG A 97 -18.41 2.98 -9.71
N LEU A 98 -18.59 3.63 -8.56
CA LEU A 98 -18.95 5.04 -8.44
C LEU A 98 -17.77 5.89 -7.93
N ASP A 99 -16.75 5.24 -7.35
CA ASP A 99 -15.57 5.90 -6.82
C ASP A 99 -14.29 5.18 -7.30
N ASP A 100 -13.62 5.78 -8.29
CA ASP A 100 -12.37 5.26 -8.88
C ASP A 100 -11.19 5.17 -7.88
N ASP A 101 -11.30 5.84 -6.74
CA ASP A 101 -10.26 5.83 -5.71
C ASP A 101 -10.58 4.85 -4.58
N LEU A 102 -11.76 4.21 -4.58
CA LEU A 102 -12.17 3.24 -3.57
C LEU A 102 -12.04 1.80 -4.08
N PHE A 103 -11.45 0.95 -3.25
CA PHE A 103 -11.26 -0.46 -3.48
C PHE A 103 -11.71 -1.25 -2.26
N THR A 104 -12.31 -2.42 -2.47
CA THR A 104 -12.78 -3.28 -1.39
C THR A 104 -12.31 -4.72 -1.55
N THR A 105 -11.98 -5.37 -0.45
CA THR A 105 -11.74 -6.83 -0.40
C THR A 105 -12.30 -7.41 0.90
N GLN A 106 -12.41 -8.74 0.96
CA GLN A 106 -12.77 -9.45 2.18
C GLN A 106 -11.63 -10.36 2.61
N ILE A 107 -11.30 -10.34 3.90
CA ILE A 107 -10.24 -11.17 4.48
C ILE A 107 -10.73 -11.85 5.76
N MET A 108 -10.12 -12.99 6.11
CA MET A 108 -10.38 -13.64 7.38
C MET A 108 -9.55 -12.96 8.48
N GLY A 109 -10.21 -12.36 9.46
CA GLY A 109 -9.57 -11.73 10.62
C GLY A 109 -8.92 -12.74 11.58
N PRO A 110 -8.12 -12.28 12.55
CA PRO A 110 -7.50 -13.14 13.57
C PRO A 110 -8.52 -13.80 14.51
N ASP A 111 -9.76 -13.30 14.52
CA ASP A 111 -10.92 -13.85 15.22
C ASP A 111 -11.68 -14.90 14.40
N GLN A 112 -11.17 -15.31 13.23
CA GLN A 112 -11.84 -16.21 12.28
C GLN A 112 -13.19 -15.67 11.78
N LYS A 113 -13.37 -14.34 11.79
CA LYS A 113 -14.51 -13.69 11.15
C LYS A 113 -14.10 -13.00 9.86
N LEU A 114 -15.02 -12.96 8.91
CA LEU A 114 -14.83 -12.23 7.67
C LEU A 114 -14.86 -10.72 7.95
N LYS A 115 -13.84 -10.00 7.46
CA LYS A 115 -13.69 -8.55 7.60
C LYS A 115 -13.70 -7.91 6.22
N THR A 116 -14.33 -6.75 6.11
CA THR A 116 -14.29 -5.93 4.89
C THR A 116 -13.17 -4.90 5.01
N VAL A 117 -12.28 -4.86 4.03
CA VAL A 117 -11.24 -3.82 3.97
C VAL A 117 -11.63 -2.83 2.88
N LYS A 118 -11.81 -1.56 3.26
CA LYS A 118 -11.99 -0.42 2.36
C LYS A 118 -10.66 0.31 2.21
N LEU A 119 -10.15 0.36 0.99
CA LEU A 119 -8.89 1.01 0.64
C LEU A 119 -9.17 2.21 -0.26
N ARG A 120 -8.82 3.41 0.21
CA ARG A 120 -8.82 4.63 -0.61
C ARG A 120 -7.42 4.94 -1.13
N VAL A 121 -7.29 5.20 -2.42
CA VAL A 121 -6.00 5.47 -3.08
C VAL A 121 -6.00 6.82 -3.81
N ALA A 122 -5.27 7.80 -3.29
CA ALA A 122 -5.18 9.14 -3.88
C ALA A 122 -3.78 9.45 -4.42
N GLN A 123 -3.70 10.39 -5.37
CA GLN A 123 -2.45 10.93 -5.93
C GLN A 123 -2.51 12.45 -6.00
N SER A 124 -1.36 13.10 -5.97
CA SER A 124 -1.26 14.54 -5.86
C SER A 124 -1.09 15.27 -7.20
N SER A 125 -0.49 14.64 -8.22
CA SER A 125 -0.23 15.27 -9.51
C SER A 125 -1.35 15.10 -10.54
N VAL A 126 -1.47 16.10 -11.42
CA VAL A 126 -2.30 16.03 -12.64
C VAL A 126 -1.57 15.25 -13.73
N GLY A 127 -0.32 15.62 -13.99
CA GLY A 127 0.50 15.08 -15.06
C GLY A 127 1.92 14.74 -14.64
N PRO A 128 2.73 14.23 -15.60
CA PRO A 128 4.06 13.74 -15.33
C PRO A 128 5.16 14.80 -15.45
N ASP A 129 4.83 16.04 -15.83
CA ASP A 129 5.79 17.13 -16.00
C ASP A 129 5.57 18.22 -14.95
N ASP A 130 6.60 18.51 -14.17
CA ASP A 130 6.54 19.43 -13.03
C ASP A 130 6.27 20.87 -13.46
N VAL A 131 6.74 21.30 -14.63
CA VAL A 131 6.50 22.66 -15.12
C VAL A 131 5.06 22.80 -15.60
N ALA A 132 4.54 21.82 -16.34
CA ALA A 132 3.16 21.78 -16.76
C ALA A 132 2.21 21.77 -15.55
N ASN A 133 2.48 20.93 -14.56
CA ASN A 133 1.69 20.87 -13.32
C ASN A 133 1.66 22.22 -12.59
N ARG A 134 2.78 22.95 -12.51
CA ARG A 134 2.83 24.28 -11.87
C ARG A 134 1.96 25.33 -12.57
N GLN A 135 1.74 25.17 -13.87
CA GLN A 135 0.94 26.07 -14.69
C GLN A 135 -0.53 25.64 -14.78
N ASP A 136 -0.83 24.39 -14.45
CA ASP A 136 -2.18 23.84 -14.51
C ASP A 136 -3.02 24.29 -13.30
N PRO A 137 -4.11 25.05 -13.49
CA PRO A 137 -4.97 25.47 -12.39
C PRO A 137 -5.62 24.29 -11.63
N TYR A 138 -5.79 23.14 -12.28
CA TYR A 138 -6.32 21.93 -11.67
C TYR A 138 -5.32 21.23 -10.74
N GLN A 139 -4.02 21.52 -10.86
CA GLN A 139 -2.99 20.95 -9.98
C GLN A 139 -3.22 21.30 -8.52
N ARG A 140 -3.61 22.55 -8.23
CA ARG A 140 -3.89 22.97 -6.85
C ARG A 140 -5.04 22.18 -6.24
N TYR A 141 -6.10 21.93 -7.02
CA TYR A 141 -7.21 21.09 -6.58
C TYR A 141 -6.74 19.66 -6.30
N ARG A 142 -5.97 19.05 -7.21
CA ARG A 142 -5.46 17.68 -7.02
C ARG A 142 -4.56 17.54 -5.81
N SER A 143 -3.63 18.48 -5.61
CA SER A 143 -2.77 18.52 -4.42
C SER A 143 -3.58 18.65 -3.13
N SER A 144 -4.55 19.58 -3.11
CA SER A 144 -5.41 19.81 -1.94
C SER A 144 -6.26 18.59 -1.62
N GLU A 145 -6.77 17.89 -2.64
CA GLU A 145 -7.58 16.69 -2.46
C GLU A 145 -6.75 15.53 -1.92
N ALA A 146 -5.53 15.29 -2.44
CA ALA A 146 -4.63 14.29 -1.90
C ALA A 146 -4.24 14.58 -0.45
N GLU A 147 -3.92 15.84 -0.14
CA GLU A 147 -3.62 16.27 1.23
C GLU A 147 -4.83 16.08 2.15
N ARG A 148 -6.04 16.46 1.71
CA ARG A 148 -7.28 16.26 2.47
C ARG A 148 -7.50 14.79 2.80
N VAL A 149 -7.40 13.90 1.80
CA VAL A 149 -7.56 12.45 1.99
C VAL A 149 -6.54 11.91 3.01
N PHE A 150 -5.29 12.39 2.96
CA PHE A 150 -4.25 12.02 3.92
C PHE A 150 -4.58 12.51 5.34
N LEU A 151 -4.85 13.81 5.51
CA LEU A 151 -5.08 14.41 6.83
C LEU A 151 -6.36 13.88 7.49
N GLU A 152 -7.44 13.69 6.75
CA GLU A 152 -8.64 13.02 7.25
C GLU A 152 -8.38 11.55 7.60
N GLY A 153 -7.49 10.88 6.85
CA GLY A 153 -7.05 9.53 7.18
C GLY A 153 -6.45 9.45 8.57
N LEU A 154 -5.60 10.41 8.92
CA LEU A 154 -4.97 10.49 10.23
C LEU A 154 -5.98 10.73 11.38
N SER A 155 -7.23 11.07 11.06
CA SER A 155 -8.29 11.36 12.02
C SER A 155 -9.33 10.24 12.16
N HIS A 156 -9.44 9.35 11.15
CA HIS A 156 -10.56 8.42 11.08
C HIS A 156 -10.21 7.01 10.57
N ALA A 157 -9.15 6.86 9.78
CA ALA A 157 -8.80 5.57 9.19
C ALA A 157 -8.08 4.67 10.21
N ASP A 158 -8.17 3.35 10.02
CA ASP A 158 -7.45 2.38 10.84
C ASP A 158 -5.96 2.31 10.45
N ALA A 159 -5.64 2.53 9.17
CA ALA A 159 -4.27 2.68 8.69
C ALA A 159 -4.12 3.79 7.65
N VAL A 160 -3.00 4.50 7.69
CA VAL A 160 -2.64 5.55 6.72
C VAL A 160 -1.22 5.34 6.21
N PHE A 161 -1.08 5.31 4.90
CA PHE A 161 0.21 5.18 4.24
C PHE A 161 0.47 6.36 3.31
N TYR A 162 1.61 7.00 3.49
CA TYR A 162 2.12 8.05 2.61
C TYR A 162 3.29 7.51 1.80
N ASN A 163 3.27 7.72 0.48
CA ASN A 163 4.38 7.41 -0.40
C ASN A 163 4.75 8.66 -1.20
N GLY A 164 5.89 9.28 -0.91
CA GLY A 164 6.19 10.60 -1.43
C GLY A 164 7.56 11.12 -1.04
N HIS A 165 7.76 12.44 -1.12
CA HIS A 165 8.99 13.09 -0.66
C HIS A 165 8.93 13.47 0.82
N SER A 166 10.03 13.28 1.54
CA SER A 166 10.19 13.80 2.91
C SER A 166 10.57 15.28 2.94
N ARG A 167 11.08 15.82 1.83
CA ARG A 167 11.60 17.20 1.71
C ARG A 167 12.59 17.57 2.82
N ASP A 168 13.52 16.66 3.13
CA ASP A 168 14.49 16.83 4.23
C ASP A 168 13.82 17.15 5.57
N GLY A 169 12.72 16.44 5.85
CA GLY A 169 11.89 16.60 7.04
C GLY A 169 10.83 17.70 6.96
N GLY A 170 10.64 18.32 5.79
CA GLY A 170 9.59 19.29 5.57
C GLY A 170 8.21 18.71 5.23
N GLY A 171 8.17 17.51 4.65
CA GLY A 171 6.95 16.80 4.22
C GLY A 171 6.18 16.13 5.38
N PRO A 172 5.14 15.31 5.11
CA PRO A 172 4.59 14.92 3.80
C PRO A 172 4.25 16.09 2.86
N ASP A 173 4.46 15.93 1.56
CA ASP A 173 4.28 17.01 0.58
C ASP A 173 3.40 16.56 -0.59
N PHE A 174 2.42 17.39 -0.94
CA PHE A 174 1.41 17.10 -1.97
C PHE A 174 1.40 18.15 -3.08
N GLU A 175 2.23 19.18 -2.99
CA GLU A 175 2.30 20.26 -3.97
C GLU A 175 3.62 20.22 -4.77
N PRO A 176 3.66 20.84 -5.97
CA PRO A 176 4.93 21.16 -6.61
C PRO A 176 5.83 21.90 -5.63
N PRO A 177 7.11 21.49 -5.46
CA PRO A 177 7.92 22.03 -4.40
C PRO A 177 8.21 23.52 -4.57
N LEU A 178 8.39 24.21 -3.46
CA LEU A 178 9.03 25.54 -3.47
C LEU A 178 10.45 25.39 -4.01
N CYS A 179 10.79 26.16 -5.05
CA CYS A 179 12.12 26.17 -5.65
C CYS A 179 12.83 27.50 -5.41
N VAL A 180 14.15 27.46 -5.35
CA VAL A 180 14.99 28.66 -5.42
C VAL A 180 14.94 29.21 -6.84
N GLU A 181 14.50 30.45 -7.03
CA GLU A 181 14.24 31.03 -8.36
C GLU A 181 15.44 30.93 -9.30
N SER A 182 16.64 31.21 -8.80
CA SER A 182 17.87 31.25 -9.60
C SER A 182 18.36 29.89 -10.09
N THR A 183 18.07 28.81 -9.37
CA THR A 183 18.60 27.47 -9.68
C THR A 183 17.53 26.44 -10.03
N GLN A 184 16.26 26.75 -9.76
CA GLN A 184 15.12 25.86 -9.91
C GLN A 184 15.24 24.54 -9.10
N HIS A 185 16.18 24.47 -8.15
CA HIS A 185 16.28 23.39 -7.17
C HIS A 185 15.30 23.62 -6.03
N VAL A 186 14.88 22.52 -5.40
CA VAL A 186 14.01 22.53 -4.20
C VAL A 186 14.67 23.35 -3.10
N ALA A 187 13.90 24.25 -2.48
CA ALA A 187 14.34 25.11 -1.39
C ALA A 187 14.43 24.36 -0.04
N TYR A 188 15.32 23.37 0.07
CA TYR A 188 15.42 22.50 1.26
C TYR A 188 15.66 23.26 2.56
N ALA A 189 16.39 24.38 2.54
CA ALA A 189 16.58 25.22 3.72
C ALA A 189 15.24 25.77 4.27
N TRP A 190 14.33 26.15 3.37
CA TRP A 190 12.98 26.59 3.74
C TRP A 190 12.16 25.42 4.30
N TYR A 191 12.19 24.24 3.68
CA TYR A 191 11.47 23.07 4.17
C TYR A 191 11.95 22.60 5.55
N ARG A 192 13.26 22.58 5.81
CA ARG A 192 13.84 22.21 7.12
C ARG A 192 13.36 23.13 8.26
N SER A 193 13.21 24.42 7.96
CA SER A 193 12.84 25.46 8.95
C SER A 193 11.32 25.55 9.14
N HIS A 194 10.54 25.50 8.06
CA HIS A 194 9.10 25.73 8.11
C HIS A 194 8.31 24.45 8.39
N ARG A 195 8.80 23.31 7.90
CA ARG A 195 8.21 21.97 8.06
C ARG A 195 6.69 21.92 7.84
N PRO A 196 6.17 22.44 6.72
CA PRO A 196 4.73 22.63 6.53
C PRO A 196 3.96 21.31 6.61
N GLY A 197 4.43 20.27 5.91
CA GLY A 197 3.80 18.95 5.88
C GLY A 197 3.79 18.29 7.24
N LEU A 198 4.93 18.29 7.93
CA LEU A 198 5.06 17.71 9.27
C LEU A 198 4.13 18.43 10.25
N LYS A 199 4.08 19.77 10.24
CA LYS A 199 3.18 20.53 11.11
C LYS A 199 1.72 20.15 10.88
N LYS A 200 1.26 20.10 9.62
CA LYS A 200 -0.10 19.67 9.28
C LYS A 200 -0.39 18.24 9.74
N MET A 201 0.52 17.30 9.49
CA MET A 201 0.41 15.91 9.92
C MET A 201 0.30 15.79 11.45
N ILE A 202 1.16 16.47 12.21
CA ILE A 202 1.13 16.45 13.68
C ILE A 202 -0.13 17.13 14.22
N ASN A 203 -0.58 18.23 13.60
CA ASN A 203 -1.81 18.90 14.00
C ASN A 203 -3.03 18.00 13.79
N ALA A 204 -3.14 17.37 12.62
CA ALA A 204 -4.19 16.39 12.33
C ALA A 204 -4.13 15.22 13.32
N LEU A 205 -2.93 14.67 13.57
CA LEU A 205 -2.76 13.59 14.54
C LEU A 205 -3.11 14.02 15.95
N ASN A 206 -2.83 15.25 16.39
CA ASN A 206 -3.21 15.71 17.73
C ASN A 206 -4.72 15.95 17.85
N ALA A 207 -5.34 16.52 16.81
CA ALA A 207 -6.76 16.87 16.78
C ALA A 207 -7.69 15.67 16.57
N ALA A 208 -7.16 14.56 16.02
CA ALA A 208 -7.91 13.35 15.71
C ALA A 208 -8.65 12.77 16.93
N PRO A 209 -9.98 12.56 16.88
CA PRO A 209 -10.72 11.94 17.97
C PRO A 209 -10.38 10.45 18.11
N VAL A 210 -10.03 9.79 16.99
CA VAL A 210 -9.56 8.41 16.92
C VAL A 210 -8.26 8.43 16.12
N LYS A 211 -7.18 7.93 16.70
CA LYS A 211 -5.90 7.86 15.98
C LYS A 211 -5.85 6.58 15.14
N PRO A 212 -5.18 6.58 13.97
CA PRO A 212 -4.96 5.35 13.22
C PRO A 212 -4.16 4.37 14.05
N ASN A 213 -4.43 3.08 13.90
CA ASN A 213 -3.66 2.03 14.55
C ASN A 213 -2.27 1.91 13.92
N LEU A 214 -2.14 2.25 12.63
CA LEU A 214 -0.91 2.14 11.87
C LEU A 214 -0.70 3.34 10.95
N ILE A 215 0.52 3.88 10.96
CA ILE A 215 0.98 4.89 10.01
C ILE A 215 2.20 4.33 9.29
N GLY A 216 2.24 4.43 7.96
CA GLY A 216 3.45 4.15 7.19
C GLY A 216 3.91 5.32 6.34
N LEU A 217 5.19 5.63 6.41
CA LEU A 217 5.83 6.75 5.72
C LEU A 217 6.92 6.20 4.78
N PHE A 218 6.57 6.05 3.51
CA PHE A 218 7.45 5.56 2.44
C PHE A 218 8.08 6.74 1.71
N SER A 219 9.01 7.41 2.39
CA SER A 219 9.71 8.58 1.86
C SER A 219 11.13 8.67 2.42
N CYS A 220 12.11 9.14 1.64
CA CYS A 220 13.54 9.12 2.02
C CYS A 220 13.80 9.55 3.47
N SER A 221 14.48 8.69 4.24
CA SER A 221 14.87 8.94 5.64
C SER A 221 13.72 9.41 6.57
N SER A 222 12.48 9.02 6.25
CA SER A 222 11.29 9.38 7.03
C SER A 222 11.39 9.01 8.51
N SER A 223 12.12 7.95 8.84
CA SER A 223 12.32 7.54 10.23
C SER A 223 13.07 8.62 11.03
N GLY A 224 14.19 9.10 10.50
CA GLY A 224 14.99 10.17 11.13
C GLY A 224 14.29 11.52 11.16
N HIS A 225 13.43 11.80 10.17
CA HIS A 225 12.73 13.08 10.09
C HIS A 225 11.44 13.14 10.93
N PHE A 226 10.68 12.04 11.00
CA PHE A 226 9.28 12.09 11.44
C PHE A 226 8.99 11.22 12.66
N ALA A 227 9.72 10.12 12.89
CA ALA A 227 9.31 9.10 13.84
C ALA A 227 9.09 9.64 15.26
N GLY A 228 10.03 10.43 15.79
CA GLY A 228 9.91 10.99 17.13
C GLY A 228 8.69 11.90 17.29
N SER A 229 8.36 12.70 16.28
CA SER A 229 7.20 13.59 16.33
C SER A 229 5.89 12.83 16.17
N VAL A 230 5.83 11.86 15.26
CA VAL A 230 4.64 11.04 15.02
C VAL A 230 4.32 10.18 16.24
N LEU A 231 5.30 9.48 16.82
CA LEU A 231 5.10 8.63 17.99
C LEU A 231 4.75 9.41 19.27
N ARG A 232 5.12 10.69 19.35
CA ARG A 232 4.65 11.59 20.43
C ARG A 232 3.22 12.05 20.21
N ALA A 233 2.80 12.29 18.97
CA ALA A 233 1.46 12.75 18.64
C ALA A 233 0.43 11.60 18.63
N SER A 234 0.88 10.36 18.44
CA SER A 234 0.00 9.21 18.33
C SER A 234 0.64 7.92 18.86
N PRO A 235 -0.10 7.06 19.59
CA PRO A 235 0.34 5.73 20.00
C PRO A 235 0.24 4.69 18.86
N SER A 236 0.17 5.13 17.60
CA SER A 236 0.10 4.25 16.43
C SER A 236 1.36 3.38 16.30
N GLY A 237 1.22 2.23 15.65
CA GLY A 237 2.33 1.59 14.96
C GLY A 237 2.90 2.52 13.89
N LEU A 238 4.23 2.50 13.71
CA LEU A 238 4.92 3.30 12.71
C LEU A 238 5.84 2.42 11.84
N ILE A 239 5.58 2.43 10.54
CA ILE A 239 6.48 1.92 9.51
C ILE A 239 7.13 3.13 8.85
N ALA A 240 8.45 3.20 8.87
CA ALA A 240 9.18 4.28 8.24
C ALA A 240 10.43 3.75 7.57
N THR A 241 11.05 4.58 6.75
CA THR A 241 12.21 4.23 5.96
C THR A 241 13.42 4.99 6.51
N SER A 242 14.54 4.28 6.66
CA SER A 242 15.75 4.84 7.27
C SER A 242 16.78 5.31 6.26
N SER A 243 16.62 4.93 5.01
CA SER A 243 17.54 5.28 3.93
C SER A 243 16.86 6.17 2.88
N LEU A 244 17.68 6.66 1.98
CA LEU A 244 17.20 7.13 0.68
C LEU A 244 16.55 5.95 -0.04
N LEU A 245 15.46 6.22 -0.75
CA LEU A 245 14.72 5.23 -1.53
C LEU A 245 14.57 5.71 -2.96
N TYR A 246 14.71 4.78 -3.90
CA TYR A 246 14.21 5.01 -5.25
C TYR A 246 12.69 4.85 -5.28
N TYR A 247 12.07 5.38 -6.35
CA TYR A 247 10.63 5.29 -6.60
C TYR A 247 10.10 3.86 -6.49
N SER A 248 10.78 2.93 -7.17
CA SER A 248 10.45 1.50 -7.15
C SER A 248 10.49 0.89 -5.76
N ASP A 249 11.48 1.26 -4.94
CA ASP A 249 11.69 0.67 -3.62
C ASP A 249 10.61 1.14 -2.64
N ALA A 250 10.27 2.42 -2.68
CA ALA A 250 9.17 2.97 -1.89
C ALA A 250 7.83 2.33 -2.25
N LEU A 251 7.56 2.15 -3.55
CA LEU A 251 6.35 1.47 -4.03
C LEU A 251 6.33 -0.02 -3.64
N GLN A 252 7.44 -0.74 -3.81
CA GLN A 252 7.52 -2.15 -3.45
C GLN A 252 7.32 -2.33 -1.93
N GLY A 253 7.99 -1.52 -1.11
CA GLY A 253 7.83 -1.56 0.34
C GLY A 253 6.39 -1.27 0.79
N LEU A 254 5.70 -0.35 0.11
CA LEU A 254 4.27 -0.08 0.33
C LEU A 254 3.39 -1.29 -0.01
N VAL A 255 3.62 -1.94 -1.17
CA VAL A 255 2.86 -3.12 -1.60
C VAL A 255 3.07 -4.30 -0.64
N GLU A 256 4.32 -4.57 -0.27
CA GLU A 256 4.68 -5.62 0.67
C GLU A 256 4.10 -5.35 2.06
N THR A 257 4.05 -4.07 2.46
CA THR A 257 3.41 -3.67 3.71
C THR A 257 1.92 -3.95 3.70
N LEU A 258 1.22 -3.58 2.64
CA LEU A 258 -0.20 -3.87 2.50
C LEU A 258 -0.46 -5.38 2.47
N ASP A 259 0.31 -6.15 1.69
CA ASP A 259 0.22 -7.61 1.65
C ASP A 259 0.42 -8.23 3.03
N GLY A 260 1.44 -7.80 3.76
CA GLY A 260 1.74 -8.28 5.10
C GLY A 260 0.63 -7.96 6.10
N LEU A 261 0.08 -6.74 6.05
CA LEU A 261 -1.04 -6.33 6.89
C LEU A 261 -2.29 -7.20 6.65
N LEU A 262 -2.64 -7.44 5.38
CA LEU A 262 -3.80 -8.25 5.00
C LEU A 262 -3.63 -9.73 5.36
N LYS A 263 -2.41 -10.25 5.23
CA LYS A 263 -2.07 -11.64 5.57
C LYS A 263 -1.70 -11.85 7.04
N GLN A 264 -1.78 -10.79 7.86
CA GLN A 264 -1.45 -10.82 9.28
C GLN A 264 -0.03 -11.35 9.56
N LYS A 265 0.94 -10.93 8.73
CA LYS A 265 2.36 -11.30 8.88
C LYS A 265 2.98 -10.55 10.06
N CYS A 266 3.79 -11.24 10.85
CA CYS A 266 4.55 -10.62 11.95
C CYS A 266 5.90 -10.10 11.47
N GLN A 267 6.59 -9.31 12.29
CA GLN A 267 7.87 -8.67 11.90
C GLN A 267 8.90 -9.65 11.34
N ALA A 268 9.00 -10.87 11.92
CA ALA A 268 9.91 -11.90 11.44
C ALA A 268 9.59 -12.42 10.02
N ASP A 269 8.35 -12.23 9.55
CA ASP A 269 7.90 -12.57 8.21
C ASP A 269 7.76 -11.32 7.31
N PHE A 270 8.09 -10.15 7.87
CA PHE A 270 7.86 -8.83 7.29
C PHE A 270 9.22 -8.18 7.03
N HIS A 271 9.73 -8.35 5.82
CA HIS A 271 11.02 -7.78 5.40
C HIS A 271 10.88 -6.89 4.16
N PRO A 272 10.16 -5.74 4.24
CA PRO A 272 10.16 -4.83 3.13
C PRO A 272 11.55 -4.21 2.97
N LEU A 273 12.10 -4.31 1.76
CA LEU A 273 13.44 -3.80 1.44
C LEU A 273 13.57 -2.33 1.86
N GLY A 274 14.65 -2.00 2.61
CA GLY A 274 14.96 -0.62 2.98
C GLY A 274 14.04 0.03 4.02
N THR A 275 13.15 -0.72 4.67
CA THR A 275 12.31 -0.20 5.76
C THR A 275 12.90 -0.50 7.12
N GLN A 276 12.81 0.47 8.04
CA GLN A 276 12.99 0.22 9.46
C GLN A 276 11.62 0.22 10.11
N LEU A 277 11.21 -0.96 10.56
CA LEU A 277 10.03 -1.11 11.37
C LEU A 277 10.33 -0.57 12.77
N LEU A 278 10.05 0.71 13.01
CA LEU A 278 10.36 1.35 14.30
C LEU A 278 9.37 1.01 15.41
N GLY A 279 8.25 0.38 15.05
CA GLY A 279 7.39 -0.29 16.00
C GLY A 279 6.11 -0.68 15.28
N PHE A 280 5.88 -1.97 15.08
CA PHE A 280 4.58 -2.41 14.57
C PHE A 280 3.50 -2.06 15.59
N PHE A 281 3.82 -2.15 16.89
CA PHE A 281 2.93 -1.82 17.99
C PHE A 281 3.78 -1.32 19.15
N PRO A 282 3.53 -0.12 19.71
CA PRO A 282 4.32 0.33 20.84
C PRO A 282 4.14 -0.67 21.99
N LYS A 283 5.24 -1.31 22.40
CA LYS A 283 5.39 -1.63 23.83
C LYS A 283 5.11 -0.31 24.54
N LYS A 284 4.16 -0.29 25.49
CA LYS A 284 3.89 0.90 26.33
C LYS A 284 5.21 1.62 26.57
N LEU A 285 5.42 2.75 25.88
CA LEU A 285 6.62 3.54 26.06
C LEU A 285 6.57 3.95 27.52
N LYS A 286 7.49 3.41 28.33
CA LYS A 286 7.75 3.96 29.65
C LYS A 286 8.38 5.32 29.38
N ILE A 287 7.54 6.35 29.34
CA ILE A 287 7.96 7.75 29.35
C ILE A 287 8.43 8.07 30.77
#